data_AF-A0A934YJP6-F1
#
_entry.id   AF-A0A934YJP6-F1
#
_cell.length_a   1.000
_cell.length_b   1.000
_cell.length_c   1.000
_cell.angle_alpha   90.00
_cell.angle_beta   90.00
_cell.angle_gamma   90.00
#
_symmetry.space_group_name_H-M   'P 1'
#
loop_
_entity.id
_entity.type
_entity.pdbx_description
1 polymer ?
#
loop_
_entity_poly.entity_id
_entity_poly.type
_entity_poly.pdbx_seq_one_letter_code
_entity_poly.pdbx_strand_id
1 'polypeptide(L)'
;MAKYEVSVHGAARVMVAPSPKPLFPRAMLHTSVLAWLAVQKFALGVPNYRLERHVSAMGESLDRSTMCCNLEGLGSTLGATIVHAMPRDAIETCSVLSTDATGAAIQPGARDGGPKRACKKGFFLTTCTRSLGASCRRSRCAPA
;
A
#
# COMPACT_ATOMS: atom_id res chain seq x y z
N MET A 1 -7.06 -25.70 -3.86
CA MET A 1 -5.71 -26.29 -4.01
C MET A 1 -5.69 -27.05 -5.32
N ALA A 2 -4.87 -26.65 -6.29
CA ALA A 2 -4.73 -27.40 -7.53
C ALA A 2 -3.89 -28.66 -7.25
N LYS A 3 -4.49 -29.83 -7.45
CA LYS A 3 -3.81 -31.12 -7.42
C LYS A 3 -3.51 -31.48 -8.87
N TYR A 4 -2.25 -31.63 -9.23
CA TYR A 4 -1.88 -32.20 -10.52
C TYR A 4 -1.36 -33.61 -10.28
N GLU A 5 -1.89 -34.56 -11.04
CA GLU A 5 -1.38 -35.93 -11.02
C GLU A 5 -0.10 -35.97 -11.86
N VAL A 6 0.99 -36.41 -11.23
CA VAL A 6 2.23 -36.71 -11.94
C VAL A 6 2.41 -38.22 -11.88
N SER A 7 2.59 -38.84 -13.05
CA SER A 7 2.93 -40.26 -13.14
C SER A 7 4.42 -40.43 -12.85
N VAL A 8 4.76 -40.75 -11.61
CA VAL A 8 6.14 -41.09 -11.21
C VAL A 8 6.19 -42.62 -11.01
N HIS A 9 6.97 -43.32 -11.83
CA HIS A 9 7.11 -44.80 -11.81
C HIS A 9 5.79 -45.60 -11.94
N GLY A 10 4.87 -45.19 -12.82
CA GLY A 10 3.65 -45.95 -13.12
C GLY A 10 2.58 -45.93 -12.03
N ALA A 11 2.82 -45.24 -10.91
CA ALA A 11 1.81 -44.94 -9.90
C ALA A 11 1.44 -43.45 -9.97
N ALA A 12 0.14 -43.15 -10.09
CA ALA A 12 -0.35 -41.78 -10.03
C ALA A 12 -0.15 -41.24 -8.60
N ARG A 13 0.74 -40.25 -8.44
CA ARG A 13 1.00 -39.62 -7.14
C ARG A 13 0.53 -38.18 -7.18
N VAL A 14 -0.41 -37.85 -6.30
CA VAL A 14 -0.88 -36.47 -6.12
C VAL A 14 0.20 -35.69 -5.37
N MET A 15 0.91 -34.81 -6.07
CA MET A 15 1.84 -33.87 -5.44
C MET A 15 1.09 -32.56 -5.13
N VAL A 16 1.28 -32.06 -3.91
CA VAL A 16 0.67 -30.82 -3.44
C VAL A 16 1.74 -29.75 -3.41
N ALA A 17 1.56 -28.68 -4.19
CA ALA A 17 2.44 -27.53 -4.14
C ALA A 17 2.31 -26.81 -2.78
N PRO A 18 3.41 -26.31 -2.19
CA PRO A 18 3.32 -25.53 -0.96
C PRO A 18 2.47 -24.28 -1.22
N SER A 19 1.60 -23.95 -0.26
CA SER A 19 0.81 -22.72 -0.33
C SER A 19 1.75 -21.52 -0.39
N PRO A 20 1.49 -20.53 -1.27
CA PRO A 20 2.24 -19.29 -1.23
C PRO A 20 2.10 -18.64 0.14
N LYS A 21 3.16 -17.97 0.59
CA LYS A 21 3.14 -17.20 1.83
C LYS A 21 2.07 -16.10 1.71
N PRO A 22 1.12 -16.00 2.66
CA PRO A 22 0.10 -14.97 2.60
C PRO A 22 0.75 -13.58 2.72
N LEU A 23 0.33 -12.66 1.85
CA LEU A 23 0.83 -11.27 1.84
C LEU A 23 0.42 -10.50 3.09
N PHE A 24 -0.81 -10.72 3.58
CA PHE A 24 -1.34 -10.07 4.77
C PHE A 24 -1.70 -11.11 5.83
N PRO A 25 -0.95 -11.19 6.94
CA PRO A 25 -1.30 -12.11 8.01
C PRO A 25 -2.62 -11.66 8.65
N ARG A 26 -3.60 -12.57 8.73
CA ARG A 26 -4.90 -12.36 9.40
C ARG A 26 -5.81 -11.31 8.75
N ALA A 27 -5.64 -11.01 7.46
CA ALA A 27 -6.61 -10.17 6.75
C ALA A 27 -7.98 -10.86 6.68
N MET A 28 -9.04 -10.13 7.04
CA MET A 28 -10.42 -10.64 6.90
C MET A 28 -10.90 -10.58 5.45
N LEU A 29 -10.36 -9.64 4.68
CA LEU A 29 -10.71 -9.43 3.28
C LEU A 29 -9.69 -10.08 2.36
N HIS A 30 -10.17 -10.56 1.22
CA HIS A 30 -9.29 -11.04 0.15
C HIS A 30 -8.41 -9.91 -0.40
N THR A 31 -7.21 -10.24 -0.88
CA THR A 31 -6.22 -9.29 -1.39
C THR A 31 -6.76 -8.38 -2.49
N SER A 32 -7.65 -8.90 -3.35
CA SER A 32 -8.31 -8.12 -4.40
C SER A 32 -9.21 -7.01 -3.84
N VAL A 33 -9.98 -7.30 -2.78
CA VAL A 33 -10.84 -6.33 -2.12
C VAL A 33 -10.01 -5.27 -1.40
N LEU A 34 -8.91 -5.68 -0.76
CA LEU A 34 -7.96 -4.75 -0.14
C LEU A 34 -7.33 -3.80 -1.17
N ALA A 35 -6.90 -4.33 -2.31
CA ALA A 35 -6.35 -3.52 -3.40
C ALA A 35 -7.39 -2.52 -3.92
N TRP A 36 -8.63 -2.97 -4.14
CA TRP A 36 -9.72 -2.09 -4.56
C TRP A 36 -10.01 -0.99 -3.53
N LEU A 37 -10.15 -1.34 -2.24
CA LEU A 37 -10.37 -0.37 -1.17
C LEU A 37 -9.25 0.67 -1.08
N ALA A 38 -8.00 0.25 -1.25
CA ALA A 38 -6.85 1.13 -1.22
C ALA A 38 -6.88 2.14 -2.38
N VAL A 39 -7.17 1.67 -3.60
CA VAL A 39 -7.30 2.55 -4.77
C VAL A 39 -8.45 3.54 -4.58
N GLN A 40 -9.62 3.05 -4.17
CA GLN A 40 -10.79 3.92 -3.94
C GLN A 40 -10.50 5.01 -2.90
N LYS A 41 -9.82 4.65 -1.81
CA LYS A 41 -9.55 5.58 -0.72
C LYS A 41 -8.43 6.56 -1.05
N PHE A 42 -7.29 6.08 -1.53
CA PHE A 42 -6.07 6.89 -1.65
C PHE A 42 -5.87 7.48 -3.03
N ALA A 43 -6.27 6.79 -4.10
CA ALA A 43 -6.16 7.34 -5.46
C ALA A 43 -7.38 8.19 -5.83
N LEU A 44 -8.59 7.75 -5.48
CA LEU A 44 -9.83 8.44 -5.82
C LEU A 44 -10.39 9.32 -4.70
N GLY A 45 -9.78 9.28 -3.51
CA GLY A 45 -10.18 10.14 -2.38
C GLY A 45 -11.56 9.82 -1.80
N VAL A 46 -12.07 8.60 -1.99
CA VAL A 46 -13.40 8.22 -1.50
C VAL A 46 -13.30 7.81 -0.02
N PRO A 47 -13.93 8.54 0.92
CA PRO A 47 -13.88 8.18 2.32
C PRO A 47 -14.71 6.91 2.61
N ASN A 48 -14.30 6.15 3.63
CA ASN A 48 -14.91 4.84 3.98
C ASN A 48 -16.43 4.89 4.21
N TYR A 49 -16.98 6.01 4.70
CA TYR A 49 -18.43 6.13 4.88
C TYR A 49 -19.21 6.22 3.55
N ARG A 50 -18.57 6.72 2.48
CA ARG A 50 -19.15 6.71 1.13
C ARG A 50 -18.98 5.33 0.49
N LEU A 51 -17.83 4.68 0.70
CA LEU A 51 -17.61 3.32 0.22
C LEU A 51 -18.57 2.31 0.83
N GLU A 52 -18.87 2.43 2.12
CA GLU A 52 -19.91 1.62 2.76
C GLU A 52 -21.25 1.73 2.01
N ARG A 53 -21.69 2.96 1.69
CA ARG A 53 -22.92 3.18 0.91
C ARG A 53 -22.84 2.59 -0.50
N HIS A 54 -21.68 2.67 -1.16
CA HIS A 54 -21.48 2.05 -2.48
C HIS A 54 -21.57 0.52 -2.40
N VAL A 55 -20.99 -0.09 -1.37
CA VAL A 55 -21.06 -1.53 -1.14
C VAL A 55 -22.50 -1.96 -0.82
N SER A 56 -23.21 -1.19 0.01
CA SER A 56 -24.65 -1.40 0.26
C SER A 56 -25.51 -1.28 -0.99
N ALA A 57 -25.18 -0.36 -1.91
CA ALA A 57 -25.88 -0.24 -3.19
C ALA A 57 -25.62 -1.44 -4.13
N MET A 58 -24.53 -2.18 -3.94
CA MET A 58 -24.24 -3.42 -4.68
C MET A 58 -24.90 -4.65 -4.04
N GLY A 59 -25.63 -4.48 -2.93
CA GLY A 59 -26.32 -5.57 -2.23
C GLY A 59 -25.53 -6.17 -1.08
N GLU A 60 -24.31 -5.72 -0.82
CA GLU A 60 -23.47 -6.26 0.26
C GLU A 60 -23.26 -5.29 1.41
N SER A 61 -22.92 -5.82 2.58
CA SER A 61 -22.57 -5.02 3.74
C SER A 61 -21.09 -5.17 4.08
N LEU A 62 -20.42 -4.02 4.23
CA LEU A 62 -19.04 -3.97 4.69
C LEU A 62 -18.88 -2.81 5.66
N ASP A 63 -18.66 -3.15 6.92
CA ASP A 63 -18.57 -2.15 7.98
C ASP A 63 -17.30 -1.30 7.89
N ARG A 64 -17.42 -0.05 8.34
CA ARG A 64 -16.31 0.92 8.36
C ARG A 64 -15.17 0.46 9.23
N SER A 65 -15.43 -0.18 10.37
CA SER A 65 -14.37 -0.67 11.26
C SER A 65 -13.54 -1.74 10.55
N THR A 66 -14.20 -2.67 9.84
CA THR A 66 -13.54 -3.70 9.06
C THR A 66 -12.67 -3.09 7.97
N MET A 67 -13.19 -2.10 7.22
CA MET A 67 -12.38 -1.39 6.23
C MET A 67 -11.18 -0.67 6.85
N CYS A 68 -11.36 0.03 7.97
CA CYS A 68 -10.29 0.75 8.65
C CYS A 68 -9.18 -0.18 9.14
N CYS A 69 -9.52 -1.23 9.88
CA CYS A 69 -8.52 -2.17 10.43
C CYS A 69 -7.74 -2.88 9.31
N ASN A 70 -8.41 -3.27 8.23
CA ASN A 70 -7.74 -3.91 7.09
C ASN A 70 -6.83 -2.92 6.33
N LEU A 71 -7.26 -1.67 6.15
CA LEU A 71 -6.43 -0.63 5.50
C LEU A 71 -5.24 -0.20 6.37
N GLU A 72 -5.39 -0.23 7.70
CA GLU A 72 -4.30 0.00 8.63
C GLU A 72 -3.25 -1.11 8.54
N GLY A 73 -3.68 -2.39 8.54
CA GLY A 73 -2.79 -3.53 8.34
C GLY A 73 -2.09 -3.50 6.97
N LEU A 74 -2.81 -3.11 5.92
CA LEU A 74 -2.25 -2.89 4.58
C LEU A 74 -1.18 -1.79 4.61
N GLY A 75 -1.48 -0.63 5.21
CA GLY A 75 -0.55 0.49 5.32
C GLY A 75 0.70 0.14 6.12
N SER A 76 0.55 -0.61 7.22
CA SER A 76 1.69 -1.10 8.01
C SER A 76 2.59 -2.04 7.19
N THR A 77 2.00 -2.97 6.45
CA THR A 77 2.75 -3.94 5.63
C THR A 77 3.46 -3.26 4.47
N LEU A 78 2.77 -2.41 3.71
CA LEU A 78 3.35 -1.67 2.57
C LEU A 78 4.36 -0.62 3.03
N GLY A 79 4.11 0.00 4.18
CA GLY A 79 5.02 0.93 4.85
C GLY A 79 6.37 0.29 5.19
N ALA A 80 6.33 -0.89 5.83
CA ALA A 80 7.53 -1.61 6.25
C ALA A 80 8.30 -2.27 5.10
N THR A 81 7.66 -2.48 3.93
CA THR A 81 8.26 -3.19 2.80
C THR A 81 8.59 -2.25 1.65
N ILE A 82 7.58 -1.84 0.88
CA ILE A 82 7.74 -1.05 -0.35
C ILE A 82 8.20 0.37 0.00
N VAL A 83 7.48 1.06 0.88
CA VAL A 83 7.79 2.47 1.22
C VAL A 83 9.15 2.59 1.88
N HIS A 84 9.58 1.58 2.65
CA HIS A 84 10.94 1.52 3.22
C HIS A 84 12.03 1.29 2.17
N ALA A 85 11.74 0.52 1.11
CA ALA A 85 12.69 0.26 0.03
C ALA A 85 12.81 1.44 -0.96
N MET A 86 11.72 2.16 -1.21
CA MET A 86 11.67 3.31 -2.12
C MET A 86 12.77 4.37 -1.91
N PRO A 87 13.06 4.88 -0.69
CA PRO A 87 14.10 5.87 -0.50
C PRO A 87 15.50 5.33 -0.77
N ARG A 88 15.75 4.04 -0.53
CA ARG A 88 17.05 3.42 -0.83
C ARG A 88 17.28 3.37 -2.34
N ASP A 89 16.30 2.86 -3.07
CA ASP A 89 16.35 2.83 -4.54
C ASP A 89 16.39 4.24 -5.14
N ALA A 90 15.67 5.19 -4.55
CA ALA A 90 15.68 6.59 -4.95
C ALA A 90 17.09 7.19 -4.91
N ILE A 91 17.82 6.97 -3.81
CA ILE A 91 19.17 7.50 -3.59
C ILE A 91 20.18 6.84 -4.54
N GLU A 92 20.07 5.54 -4.76
CA GLU A 92 21.01 4.80 -5.61
C GLU A 92 20.79 5.07 -7.10
N THR A 93 19.53 5.17 -7.52
CA THR A 93 19.16 5.15 -8.94
C THR A 93 18.88 6.53 -9.53
N CYS A 94 18.41 7.51 -8.75
CA CYS A 94 17.91 8.77 -9.30
C CYS A 94 19.00 9.84 -9.48
N SER A 95 18.90 10.61 -10.56
CA SER A 95 19.76 11.78 -10.78
C SER A 95 19.24 13.03 -10.07
N VAL A 96 17.92 13.13 -9.89
CA VAL A 96 17.26 14.27 -9.24
C VAL A 96 16.20 13.74 -8.28
N LEU A 97 16.25 14.21 -7.04
CA LEU A 97 15.25 13.98 -6.01
C LEU A 97 14.50 15.28 -5.76
N SER A 98 13.18 15.25 -5.96
CA SER A 98 12.30 16.37 -5.61
C SER A 98 11.61 16.08 -4.30
N THR A 99 11.74 16.99 -3.33
CA THR A 99 11.06 16.90 -2.04
C THR A 99 9.98 17.97 -1.96
N ASP A 100 8.74 17.56 -1.70
CA ASP A 100 7.62 18.47 -1.39
C ASP A 100 7.16 18.30 0.06
N ALA A 101 6.70 19.38 0.67
CA ALA A 101 6.12 19.40 2.00
C ALA A 101 4.63 19.72 1.93
N THR A 102 3.81 18.67 1.87
CA THR A 102 2.37 18.81 1.80
C THR A 102 1.79 19.06 3.19
N GLY A 103 1.20 20.24 3.41
CA GLY A 103 0.58 20.59 4.69
C GLY A 103 -0.68 19.76 4.97
N ALA A 104 -0.83 19.27 6.21
CA ALA A 104 -2.01 18.54 6.66
C ALA A 104 -2.43 18.98 8.06
N ALA A 105 -3.73 18.93 8.35
CA ALA A 105 -4.23 19.14 9.70
C ALA A 105 -4.11 17.82 10.48
N ILE A 106 -3.17 17.77 11.44
CA ILE A 106 -2.93 16.60 12.28
C ILE A 106 -3.62 16.84 13.62
N GLN A 107 -4.54 15.95 13.99
CA GLN A 107 -5.08 15.92 15.33
C GLN A 107 -4.03 15.33 16.28
N PRO A 108 -3.51 16.11 17.26
CA PRO A 108 -2.60 15.56 18.24
C PRO A 108 -3.31 14.50 19.08
N GLY A 109 -2.53 13.60 19.71
CA GLY A 109 -3.05 12.70 20.73
C GLY A 109 -3.83 13.46 21.82
N ALA A 110 -4.72 12.75 22.51
CA ALA A 110 -5.40 13.30 23.68
C ALA A 110 -4.36 13.80 24.70
N ARG A 111 -4.70 14.87 25.44
CA ARG A 111 -3.89 15.25 26.61
C ARG A 111 -3.98 14.13 27.65
N ASP A 112 -2.96 13.93 28.48
CA ASP A 112 -3.00 12.92 29.55
C ASP A 112 -4.30 13.07 30.36
N GLY A 113 -5.22 12.11 30.21
CA GLY A 113 -6.56 12.11 30.83
C GLY A 113 -7.52 13.25 30.40
N GLY A 114 -7.18 14.04 29.39
CA GLY A 114 -7.90 15.27 29.02
C GLY A 114 -8.60 15.23 27.65
N PRO A 115 -9.34 16.30 27.29
CA PRO A 115 -10.06 16.38 26.03
C PRO A 115 -9.12 16.36 24.81
N LYS A 116 -9.67 15.99 23.65
CA LYS A 116 -8.97 16.00 22.36
C LYS A 116 -8.42 17.41 22.08
N ARG A 117 -7.16 17.47 21.65
CA ARG A 117 -6.50 18.74 21.32
C ARG A 117 -6.96 19.24 19.94
N ALA A 118 -6.92 20.56 19.75
CA ALA A 118 -7.17 21.17 18.45
C ALA A 118 -6.15 20.68 17.41
N CYS A 119 -6.57 20.59 16.15
CA CYS A 119 -5.71 20.19 15.04
C CYS A 119 -4.56 21.20 14.88
N LYS A 120 -3.34 20.69 14.72
CA LYS A 120 -2.15 21.48 14.40
C LYS A 120 -1.79 21.29 12.94
N LYS A 121 -1.18 22.30 12.32
CA LYS A 121 -0.61 22.16 10.98
C LYS A 121 0.64 21.28 11.08
N GLY A 122 0.58 20.11 10.46
CA GLY A 122 1.72 19.24 10.20
C GLY A 122 2.05 19.23 8.72
N PHE A 123 3.12 18.52 8.36
CA PHE A 123 3.57 18.36 6.98
C PHE A 123 3.87 16.89 6.73
N PHE A 124 3.36 16.36 5.62
CA PHE A 124 3.85 15.12 5.04
C PHE A 124 4.97 15.45 4.06
N LEU A 125 6.13 14.84 4.25
CA LEU A 125 7.24 14.97 3.31
C LEU A 125 7.07 13.92 2.22
N THR A 126 6.86 14.38 1.00
CA THR A 126 6.71 13.53 -0.17
C THR A 126 7.98 13.62 -1.00
N THR A 127 8.59 12.47 -1.30
CA THR A 127 9.75 12.37 -2.20
C THR A 127 9.30 11.81 -3.53
N CYS A 128 9.49 12.59 -4.60
CA CYS A 128 9.23 12.16 -5.97
C CYS A 128 10.57 11.90 -6.67
N THR A 129 10.72 10.68 -7.17
CA THR A 129 11.88 10.26 -7.94
C THR A 129 11.63 10.46 -9.42
N ARG A 130 12.61 11.04 -10.13
CA ARG A 130 12.62 11.01 -11.59
C ARG A 130 13.82 10.21 -12.05
N SER A 131 13.59 8.94 -12.41
CA SER A 131 14.60 8.17 -13.13
C SER A 131 14.57 8.60 -14.59
N LEU A 132 15.61 9.30 -15.03
CA LEU A 132 15.89 9.38 -16.45
C LEU A 132 16.24 7.97 -16.92
N GLY A 133 15.45 7.44 -17.86
CA GLY A 133 15.71 6.14 -18.47
C GLY A 133 17.17 6.02 -18.90
N ALA A 134 17.71 4.81 -18.86
CA ALA A 134 19.13 4.52 -19.07
C ALA A 134 19.75 5.15 -20.33
N SER A 135 18.96 5.57 -21.31
CA SER A 135 19.40 6.28 -22.51
C SER A 135 19.94 7.70 -22.27
N CYS A 136 19.57 8.38 -21.18
CA CYS A 136 19.96 9.78 -20.96
C CYS A 136 21.15 9.96 -20.00
N ARG A 137 21.80 8.86 -19.57
CA ARG A 137 22.82 8.89 -18.49
C ARG A 137 24.24 9.27 -18.95
N ARG A 138 24.47 9.61 -20.23
CA ARG A 138 25.83 9.95 -20.75
C ARG A 138 25.96 11.09 -21.76
N SER A 139 24.89 11.71 -22.26
CA SER A 139 25.02 12.60 -23.43
C SER A 139 25.01 14.11 -23.16
N ARG A 140 24.97 14.59 -21.90
CA ARG A 140 24.77 16.04 -21.63
C ARG A 140 25.60 16.67 -20.50
N CYS A 141 26.79 16.13 -20.24
CA CYS A 141 27.79 16.85 -19.44
C CYS A 141 29.13 16.86 -20.19
N ALA A 142 29.20 17.57 -21.32
CA ALA A 142 30.47 18.05 -21.87
C ALA A 142 30.61 19.51 -21.44
N PRO A 143 31.70 19.91 -20.76
CA PRO A 143 31.96 21.31 -20.46
C PRO A 143 32.33 22.04 -21.76
N ALA A 144 31.73 23.21 -21.97
CA ALA A 144 32.26 24.25 -22.84
C ALA A 144 33.17 25.15 -22.01
#